data_AF-A0A0K0CTQ7-F1
#
_entry.id   AF-A0A0K0CTQ7-F1
#
_cell.length_a   1.000
_cell.length_b   1.000
_cell.length_c   1.000
_cell.angle_alpha   90.00
_cell.angle_beta   90.00
_cell.angle_gamma   90.00
#
_symmetry.space_group_name_H-M   'P 1'
#
loop_
_entity.id
_entity.type
_entity.pdbx_description
1 polymer ?
#
loop_
_entity_poly.entity_id
_entity_poly.type
_entity_poly.pdbx_seq_one_letter_code
_entity_poly.pdbx_strand_id
1 'polypeptide(L)'
;MPKEQYMCQLCANHGIFNQPKKGHKQKCPHRDCTCNLCALNTKRRALDQIERQLKNAISVEVKTDPTTSATTDGMKYERSNEFLFFNL
;
A
#
# COMPACT_ATOMS: atom_id res chain seq x y z
N MET A 1 13.33 8.24 -16.65
CA MET A 1 13.30 6.91 -16.01
C MET A 1 12.22 6.08 -16.69
N PRO A 2 12.50 4.85 -17.16
CA PRO A 2 11.46 4.00 -17.72
C PRO A 2 10.42 3.72 -16.64
N LYS A 3 9.13 3.83 -17.00
CA LYS A 3 8.04 3.47 -16.06
C LYS A 3 8.12 1.98 -15.81
N GLU A 4 8.47 1.59 -14.59
CA GLU A 4 8.52 0.20 -14.17
C GLU A 4 7.16 -0.46 -14.45
N GLN A 5 7.16 -1.49 -15.30
CA GLN A 5 5.91 -2.12 -15.72
C GLN A 5 5.36 -2.95 -14.56
N TYR A 6 4.23 -2.53 -14.02
CA TYR A 6 3.64 -3.16 -12.84
C TYR A 6 3.08 -4.56 -13.18
N MET A 7 3.57 -5.59 -12.51
CA MET A 7 3.17 -6.99 -12.69
C MET A 7 2.01 -7.40 -11.78
N CYS A 8 1.33 -8.49 -12.12
CA CYS A 8 0.23 -9.03 -11.34
C CYS A 8 0.75 -9.70 -10.07
N GLN A 9 0.50 -9.08 -8.91
CA GLN A 9 0.96 -9.62 -7.62
C GLN A 9 0.35 -11.00 -7.27
N LEU A 10 -0.88 -11.29 -7.70
CA LEU A 10 -1.49 -12.60 -7.47
C LEU A 10 -0.70 -13.70 -8.19
N CYS A 11 -0.29 -13.47 -9.43
CA CYS A 11 0.56 -14.40 -10.18
C CYS A 11 1.95 -14.51 -9.57
N ALA A 12 2.54 -13.40 -9.14
CA ALA A 12 3.86 -13.39 -8.49
C ALA A 12 3.87 -14.23 -7.20
N ASN A 13 2.79 -14.22 -6.42
CA ASN A 13 2.64 -15.05 -5.22
C ASN A 13 2.66 -16.57 -5.52
N HIS A 14 2.42 -16.96 -6.77
CA HIS A 14 2.47 -18.34 -7.25
C HIS A 14 3.68 -18.60 -8.16
N GLY A 15 4.69 -17.73 -8.15
CA GLY A 15 5.92 -17.88 -8.93
C GLY A 15 5.84 -17.43 -10.39
N ILE A 16 4.75 -16.78 -10.80
CA ILE A 16 4.54 -16.33 -12.18
C ILE A 16 4.74 -14.82 -12.27
N PHE A 17 5.94 -14.38 -12.68
CA PHE A 17 6.33 -12.95 -12.66
C PHE A 17 6.10 -12.20 -13.98
N ASN A 18 5.88 -12.91 -15.10
CA ASN A 18 5.78 -12.31 -16.44
C ASN A 18 4.35 -11.87 -16.83
N GLN A 19 3.48 -11.64 -15.85
CA GLN A 19 2.08 -11.29 -16.10
C GLN A 19 1.85 -9.79 -15.87
N PRO A 20 1.69 -8.98 -16.93
CA PRO A 20 1.47 -7.54 -16.78
C PRO A 20 0.13 -7.26 -16.12
N LYS A 21 0.06 -6.35 -15.13
CA LYS A 21 -1.21 -6.07 -14.44
C LYS A 21 -2.28 -5.45 -15.34
N LYS A 22 -1.86 -4.62 -16.31
CA LYS A 22 -2.79 -3.96 -17.24
C LYS A 22 -3.47 -5.01 -18.12
N GLY A 23 -4.81 -5.07 -18.09
CA GLY A 23 -5.60 -6.01 -18.89
C GLY A 23 -5.67 -7.46 -18.36
N HIS A 24 -4.85 -7.82 -17.38
CA HIS A 24 -4.79 -9.19 -16.85
C HIS A 24 -5.84 -9.50 -15.76
N LYS A 25 -6.41 -8.48 -15.09
CA LYS A 25 -7.30 -8.65 -13.93
C LYS A 25 -8.40 -9.71 -14.10
N GLN A 26 -9.10 -9.73 -15.24
CA GLN A 26 -10.22 -10.66 -15.48
C GLN A 26 -9.76 -12.04 -15.97
N LYS A 27 -8.55 -12.14 -16.53
CA LYS A 27 -7.97 -13.38 -17.06
C LYS A 27 -6.99 -14.02 -16.07
N CYS A 28 -6.87 -13.46 -14.87
CA CYS A 28 -5.93 -13.93 -13.88
C CYS A 28 -6.39 -15.30 -13.34
N PRO A 29 -5.58 -16.36 -13.45
CA PRO A 29 -5.95 -17.69 -12.94
C PRO A 29 -6.07 -17.72 -11.41
N HIS A 30 -5.39 -16.79 -10.72
CA HIS A 30 -5.37 -16.67 -9.27
C HIS A 30 -6.31 -15.57 -8.75
N ARG A 31 -7.25 -15.09 -9.57
CA ARG A 31 -8.19 -13.99 -9.22
C ARG A 31 -8.93 -14.25 -7.91
N ASP A 32 -9.37 -15.49 -7.71
CA ASP A 32 -10.17 -15.92 -6.56
C ASP A 32 -9.38 -16.83 -5.59
N CYS A 33 -8.04 -16.78 -5.65
CA CYS A 33 -7.20 -17.59 -4.77
C CYS A 33 -7.26 -17.09 -3.33
N THR A 34 -7.43 -18.03 -2.38
CA THR A 34 -7.54 -17.77 -0.94
C THR A 34 -6.33 -18.24 -0.13
N CYS A 35 -5.19 -18.55 -0.78
CA CYS A 35 -3.96 -18.92 -0.08
C CYS A 35 -3.44 -17.77 0.81
N ASN A 36 -2.58 -18.08 1.78
CA ASN A 36 -2.08 -17.10 2.74
C ASN A 36 -1.47 -15.85 2.09
N LEU A 37 -0.67 -16.00 1.02
CA LEU A 37 -0.05 -14.89 0.31
C LEU A 37 -1.10 -14.00 -0.41
N CYS A 38 -2.09 -14.61 -1.04
CA CYS A 38 -3.17 -13.89 -1.73
C CYS A 38 -4.13 -13.21 -0.73
N ALA A 39 -4.43 -13.86 0.40
CA ALA A 39 -5.21 -13.28 1.48
C ALA A 39 -4.52 -12.03 2.07
N LEU A 40 -3.20 -12.09 2.29
CA LEU A 40 -2.40 -10.93 2.71
C LEU A 40 -2.44 -9.80 1.67
N ASN A 41 -2.37 -10.14 0.37
CA ASN A 41 -2.49 -9.14 -0.70
C ASN A 41 -3.84 -8.41 -0.67
N THR A 42 -4.93 -9.14 -0.46
CA THR A 42 -6.28 -8.57 -0.35
C THR A 42 -6.39 -7.64 0.84
N LYS A 43 -5.90 -8.05 2.03
CA LYS A 43 -5.85 -7.19 3.22
C LYS A 43 -5.05 -5.92 2.97
N ARG A 44 -3.88 -6.01 2.32
CA ARG A 44 -3.06 -4.84 1.98
C ARG A 44 -3.80 -3.86 1.08
N ARG A 45 -4.52 -4.35 0.06
CA ARG A 45 -5.32 -3.49 -0.83
C ARG A 45 -6.45 -2.76 -0.09
N ALA A 46 -7.09 -3.42 0.87
CA ALA A 46 -8.11 -2.79 1.71
C ALA A 46 -7.50 -1.64 2.53
N LEU A 47 -6.32 -1.84 3.13
CA LEU A 47 -5.59 -0.79 3.85
C LEU A 47 -5.19 0.37 2.93
N ASP A 48 -4.65 0.08 1.75
CA ASP A 48 -4.28 1.11 0.76
C ASP A 48 -5.50 1.95 0.33
N GLN A 49 -6.68 1.34 0.24
CA GLN A 49 -7.92 2.04 -0.08
C GLN A 49 -8.35 2.98 1.05
N ILE A 50 -8.32 2.51 2.30
CA ILE A 50 -8.63 3.32 3.48
C ILE A 50 -7.66 4.50 3.58
N GLU A 51 -6.35 4.26 3.43
CA GLU A 51 -5.32 5.30 3.47
C GLU A 51 -5.56 6.39 2.41
N ARG A 52 -5.93 5.99 1.19
CA ARG A 52 -6.29 6.93 0.12
C ARG A 52 -7.54 7.75 0.44
N GLN A 53 -8.55 7.13 1.03
CA GLN A 53 -9.77 7.83 1.44
C GLN A 53 -9.46 8.89 2.51
N LEU A 54 -8.66 8.55 3.51
CA LEU A 54 -8.24 9.48 4.57
C LEU A 54 -7.44 10.66 4.00
N LYS A 55 -6.47 10.38 3.13
CA LYS A 55 -5.68 11.44 2.44
C LYS A 55 -6.56 12.37 1.61
N ASN A 56 -7.55 11.82 0.92
CA ASN A 56 -8.49 12.60 0.13
C ASN A 56 -9.43 13.44 1.00
N ALA A 57 -9.89 12.92 2.15
CA ALA A 57 -10.71 13.67 3.10
C ALA A 57 -9.93 14.84 3.72
N ILE A 58 -8.70 14.62 4.17
CA ILE A 58 -7.83 15.65 4.74
C ILE A 58 -7.51 16.75 3.71
N SER A 59 -7.30 16.38 2.43
CA SER A 59 -7.04 17.36 1.38
C SER A 59 -8.25 18.21 0.96
N VAL A 60 -9.47 17.83 1.38
CA VAL A 60 -10.68 18.63 1.17
C VAL A 60 -10.84 19.71 2.26
N GLU A 61 -10.39 19.44 3.49
CA GLU A 61 -10.52 20.38 4.63
C GLU A 61 -9.46 21.50 4.64
N VAL A 62 -8.47 21.48 3.74
CA VAL A 62 -7.36 22.47 3.69
C VAL A 62 -7.59 23.59 2.64
N LYS A 63 -8.79 23.69 2.04
CA LYS A 63 -9.14 24.79 1.12
C LYS A 63 -10.04 25.85 1.75
N THR A 64 -9.65 26.37 2.90
CA THR A 64 -10.09 27.69 3.38
C THR A 64 -8.89 28.35 4.06
N ASP A 65 -8.18 29.23 3.34
CA ASP A 65 -7.18 30.13 3.94
C ASP A 65 -7.88 31.04 4.97
N PRO A 66 -7.26 31.31 6.14
CA PRO A 66 -6.31 32.41 6.17
C PRO A 66 -5.03 32.11 6.97
N THR A 67 -3.91 32.63 6.44
CA THR A 67 -2.72 33.14 7.15
C THR A 67 -2.67 32.86 8.67
N THR A 68 -1.90 31.87 9.11
CA THR A 68 -1.09 31.99 10.34
C THR A 68 0.10 31.04 10.26
N SER A 69 1.29 31.61 10.16
CA SER A 69 2.56 30.96 10.45
C SER A 69 2.57 30.46 11.89
N ALA A 70 2.51 29.14 12.07
CA ALA A 70 2.79 28.48 13.34
C ALA A 70 3.91 27.47 13.14
N THR A 71 5.13 27.91 13.42
CA THR A 71 6.27 27.08 13.76
C THR A 71 5.88 26.15 14.91
N THR A 72 5.88 24.84 14.68
CA THR A 72 6.10 23.87 15.77
C THR A 72 7.16 22.89 15.32
N ASP A 73 8.34 23.08 15.90
CA ASP A 73 9.47 22.18 15.82
C ASP A 73 9.10 20.77 16.33
N GLY A 74 9.56 19.77 15.58
CA GLY A 74 10.05 18.51 16.12
C GLY A 74 9.09 17.64 16.96
N MET A 75 8.35 16.74 16.30
CA MET A 75 7.98 15.47 16.90
C MET A 75 8.49 14.32 16.02
N LYS A 76 9.65 13.78 16.41
CA LYS A 76 10.18 12.52 15.88
C LYS A 76 9.42 11.37 16.55
N TYR A 77 8.61 10.63 15.80
CA TYR A 77 8.08 9.36 16.26
C TYR A 77 9.16 8.29 16.07
N GLU A 78 9.91 8.00 17.13
CA GLU A 78 10.81 6.85 17.17
C GLU A 78 9.99 5.57 17.21
N ARG A 79 9.95 4.86 16.08
CA ARG A 79 9.44 3.52 16.00
C ARG A 79 10.47 2.59 16.64
N SER A 80 10.37 2.39 17.96
CA SER A 80 11.21 1.45 18.71
C SER A 80 11.12 0.08 18.03
N ASN A 81 12.24 -0.33 17.44
CA ASN A 81 12.43 -1.62 16.81
C ASN A 81 12.79 -2.63 17.90
N GLU A 82 11.84 -2.93 18.78
CA GLU A 82 12.00 -3.93 19.84
C GLU A 82 11.51 -5.32 19.38
N PHE A 83 12.03 -5.83 18.25
CA PHE A 83 11.78 -7.21 17.82
C PHE A 83 12.94 -7.76 16.97
N LEU A 84 14.15 -7.72 17.53
CA LEU A 84 15.25 -8.61 17.11
C LEU A 84 15.83 -9.33 18.34
N PHE A 85 14.95 -9.84 19.19
CA PHE A 85 15.31 -10.79 20.25
C PHE A 85 14.23 -11.87 20.35
N PHE A 86 14.26 -12.82 19.42
CA PHE A 86 13.80 -14.18 19.69
C PHE A 86 14.79 -15.15 19.04
N ASN A 87 15.60 -15.77 19.90
CA ASN A 87 16.24 -17.09 19.85
C ASN A 87 15.91 -17.92 18.58
N LEU A 88 16.85 -18.58 17.89
CA LEU A 88 17.94 -19.44 18.36
C LEU A 88 18.93 -19.64 17.20
#